data_AF-A0A2K8UH86-F1
#
_entry.id   AF-A0A2K8UH86-F1
#
_cell.length_a   1.000
_cell.length_b   1.000
_cell.length_c   1.000
_cell.angle_alpha   90.00
_cell.angle_beta   90.00
_cell.angle_gamma   90.00
#
_symmetry.space_group_name_H-M   'P 1'
#
loop_
_entity.id
_entity.type
_entity.pdbx_description
1 polymer ?
#
loop_
_entity_poly.entity_id
_entity_poly.type
_entity_poly.pdbx_seq_one_letter_code
_entity_poly.pdbx_strand_id
1 'polypeptide(L)'
;MAYTVEDFKREAMRDLMEDVLSDPKHLKMFLDRLVAEDRLRELAPEERLRGLAPEERLRGLAPEDRLRGLAPEERLKGLDPAIIEAWLKQHPRHDH
;
A
#
# COMPACT_ATOMS: atom_id res chain seq x y z
N MET A 1 -36.20 -16.74 22.40
CA MET A 1 -35.79 -16.08 21.15
C MET A 1 -34.45 -16.66 20.76
N ALA A 2 -34.27 -17.10 19.51
CA ALA A 2 -32.97 -17.59 19.05
C ALA A 2 -32.05 -16.39 18.83
N TYR A 3 -30.87 -16.40 19.45
CA TYR A 3 -29.84 -15.39 19.25
C TYR A 3 -29.41 -15.42 17.78
N THR A 4 -29.64 -14.33 17.06
CA THR A 4 -29.35 -14.23 15.63
C THR A 4 -27.97 -13.62 15.39
N VAL A 5 -27.45 -13.79 14.17
CA VAL A 5 -26.22 -13.11 13.74
C VAL A 5 -26.35 -11.58 13.84
N GLU A 6 -27.56 -11.05 13.68
CA GLU A 6 -27.82 -9.61 13.84
C GLU A 6 -27.74 -9.18 15.30
N ASP A 7 -28.19 -10.02 16.24
CA ASP A 7 -28.03 -9.75 17.68
C ASP A 7 -26.54 -9.72 18.07
N PHE A 8 -25.76 -10.68 17.54
CA PHE A 8 -24.29 -10.71 17.71
C PHE A 8 -23.60 -9.47 17.17
N LYS A 9 -23.91 -9.06 15.93
CA LYS A 9 -23.34 -7.84 15.34
C LYS A 9 -23.66 -6.61 16.16
N ARG A 10 -24.89 -6.53 16.68
CA ARG A 10 -25.37 -5.38 17.45
C ARG A 10 -24.71 -5.28 18.82
N GLU A 11 -24.46 -6.41 19.47
CA GLU A 11 -23.74 -6.51 20.73
C GLU A 11 -22.24 -6.19 20.53
N ALA A 12 -21.59 -6.80 19.54
CA ALA A 12 -20.20 -6.51 19.21
C ALA A 12 -19.98 -5.03 18.80
N MET A 13 -20.93 -4.43 18.07
CA MET A 13 -20.88 -3.00 17.76
C MET A 13 -21.05 -2.14 19.01
N ARG A 14 -21.92 -2.54 19.95
CA ARG A 14 -22.10 -1.83 21.21
C ARG A 14 -20.82 -1.84 22.02
N ASP A 15 -20.19 -3.00 22.19
CA ASP A 15 -18.96 -3.14 22.98
C ASP A 15 -17.82 -2.32 22.36
N LEU A 16 -17.67 -2.38 21.03
CA LEU A 16 -16.70 -1.55 20.31
C LEU A 16 -16.97 -0.05 20.48
N MET A 17 -18.24 0.35 20.40
CA MET A 17 -18.62 1.76 20.61
C MET A 17 -18.41 2.18 22.06
N GLU A 18 -18.63 1.31 23.03
CA GLU A 18 -18.39 1.58 24.44
C GLU A 18 -16.89 1.86 24.67
N ASP A 19 -15.99 1.03 24.13
CA ASP A 19 -14.54 1.26 24.22
C ASP A 19 -14.12 2.59 23.55
N VAL A 20 -14.67 2.89 22.37
CA VAL A 20 -14.34 4.13 21.63
C VAL A 20 -14.91 5.37 22.31
N LEU A 21 -16.12 5.30 22.86
CA LEU A 21 -16.81 6.42 23.53
C LEU A 21 -16.39 6.57 25.00
N SER A 22 -15.77 5.57 25.61
CA SER A 22 -15.33 5.57 27.01
C SER A 22 -14.26 6.62 27.30
N ASP A 23 -13.38 6.90 26.33
CA ASP A 23 -12.35 7.92 26.46
C ASP A 23 -12.46 8.95 25.32
N PRO A 24 -12.64 10.25 25.63
CA PRO A 24 -12.64 11.33 24.65
C PRO A 24 -11.44 11.33 23.71
N LYS A 25 -10.26 10.84 24.15
CA LYS A 25 -9.07 10.72 23.28
C LYS A 25 -9.23 9.65 22.21
N HIS A 26 -9.80 8.50 22.56
CA HIS A 26 -10.02 7.40 21.62
C HIS A 26 -11.06 7.78 20.57
N LEU A 27 -12.15 8.42 20.99
CA LEU A 27 -13.13 9.00 20.08
C LEU A 27 -12.49 10.00 19.11
N LYS A 28 -11.67 10.93 19.62
CA LYS A 28 -10.97 11.90 18.77
C LYS A 28 -10.05 11.23 17.75
N MET A 29 -9.25 10.25 18.18
CA MET A 29 -8.36 9.51 17.27
C MET A 29 -9.14 8.74 16.20
N PHE A 30 -10.27 8.13 16.57
CA PHE A 30 -11.14 7.41 15.64
C PHE A 30 -11.75 8.35 14.60
N LEU A 31 -12.28 9.49 15.03
CA LEU A 31 -12.83 10.51 14.12
C LEU A 31 -11.76 11.10 13.21
N ASP A 32 -10.59 11.44 13.74
CA ASP A 32 -9.47 11.96 12.95
C ASP A 32 -9.04 10.95 11.86
N ARG A 33 -9.05 9.66 12.20
CA ARG A 33 -8.75 8.57 11.25
C ARG A 33 -9.81 8.43 10.18
N LEU A 34 -11.10 8.43 10.54
CA LEU A 34 -12.20 8.35 9.57
C LEU A 34 -12.14 9.52 8.58
N VAL A 35 -11.95 10.74 9.09
CA VAL A 35 -11.81 11.94 8.26
C VAL A 35 -10.59 11.85 7.34
N ALA A 36 -9.47 11.32 7.83
CA ALA A 36 -8.29 11.10 6.99
C ALA A 36 -8.52 10.05 5.90
N GLU A 37 -9.18 8.94 6.22
CA GLU A 37 -9.50 7.88 5.25
C GLU A 37 -10.47 8.38 4.17
N ASP A 38 -11.51 9.14 4.53
CA ASP A 38 -12.45 9.71 3.57
C ASP A 38 -11.78 10.76 2.67
N ARG A 39 -10.95 11.64 3.24
CA ARG A 39 -10.15 12.58 2.44
C ARG A 39 -9.21 11.88 1.47
N LEU A 40 -8.58 10.77 1.88
CA LEU A 40 -7.70 10.00 1.01
C LEU A 40 -8.45 9.24 -0.09
N ARG A 41 -9.74 8.93 0.09
CA ARG A 41 -10.59 8.31 -0.94
C ARG A 41 -10.99 9.30 -2.03
N GLU A 42 -11.13 10.57 -1.68
CA GLU A 42 -11.51 11.64 -2.62
C GLU A 42 -10.33 12.11 -3.49
N LEU A 43 -9.09 11.86 -3.06
CA LEU A 43 -7.88 12.27 -3.78
C LEU A 43 -7.46 11.26 -4.85
N ALA A 44 -7.05 11.77 -6.01
CA ALA A 44 -6.40 10.94 -7.03
C ALA A 44 -5.06 10.36 -6.49
N PRO A 45 -4.64 9.16 -6.94
CA PRO A 45 -3.36 8.56 -6.51
C PRO A 45 -2.15 9.50 -6.66
N GLU A 46 -2.12 10.31 -7.72
CA GLU A 46 -1.06 11.28 -7.98
C GLU A 46 -1.03 12.40 -6.94
N GLU A 47 -2.20 12.85 -6.47
CA GLU A 47 -2.34 13.88 -5.44
C GLU A 47 -1.95 13.34 -4.07
N ARG A 48 -2.26 12.06 -3.79
CA ARG A 48 -1.86 11.38 -2.54
C ARG A 48 -0.35 11.24 -2.41
N LEU A 49 0.35 11.09 -3.54
CA LEU A 49 1.81 10.96 -3.58
C LEU A 49 2.51 12.32 -3.77
N ARG A 50 1.76 13.42 -3.93
CA ARG A 50 2.31 14.76 -4.17
C ARG A 50 3.10 15.22 -2.93
N GLY A 51 4.35 15.59 -3.14
CA GLY A 51 5.27 16.00 -2.07
C GLY A 51 6.12 14.88 -1.48
N LEU A 52 5.82 13.60 -1.77
CA LEU A 52 6.71 12.49 -1.41
C LEU A 52 7.89 12.40 -2.39
N ALA A 53 9.08 12.13 -1.86
CA ALA A 53 10.25 11.82 -2.67
C ALA A 53 10.06 10.47 -3.40
N PRO A 54 10.65 10.26 -4.59
CA PRO A 54 10.52 9.00 -5.33
C PRO A 54 10.86 7.75 -4.50
N GLU A 55 11.86 7.83 -3.64
CA GLU A 55 12.30 6.75 -2.77
C GLU A 55 11.22 6.37 -1.74
N GLU A 56 10.51 7.36 -1.21
CA GLU A 56 9.43 7.15 -0.24
C GLU A 56 8.19 6.53 -0.90
N ARG A 57 7.91 6.90 -2.16
CA ARG A 57 6.81 6.31 -2.94
C ARG A 57 7.03 4.83 -3.22
N LEU A 58 8.29 4.42 -3.41
CA LEU A 58 8.66 3.03 -3.69
C LEU A 58 8.98 2.22 -2.41
N ARG A 59 8.93 2.86 -1.24
CA ARG A 59 9.24 2.23 0.04
C ARG A 59 8.24 1.12 0.34
N GLY A 60 8.75 -0.09 0.60
CA GLY A 60 7.93 -1.28 0.86
C GLY A 60 7.51 -2.06 -0.38
N LEU A 61 7.77 -1.56 -1.60
CA LEU A 61 7.60 -2.33 -2.83
C LEU A 61 8.81 -3.23 -3.08
N ALA A 62 8.55 -4.49 -3.46
CA ALA A 62 9.57 -5.41 -3.96
C ALA A 62 10.17 -4.90 -5.29
N PRO A 63 11.45 -5.16 -5.59
CA PRO A 63 12.09 -4.70 -6.81
C PRO A 63 11.32 -5.05 -8.10
N GLU A 64 10.68 -6.22 -8.14
CA GLU A 64 9.88 -6.70 -9.26
C GLU A 64 8.64 -5.82 -9.49
N ASP A 65 7.96 -5.42 -8.41
CA ASP A 65 6.78 -4.57 -8.47
C ASP A 65 7.14 -3.13 -8.88
N ARG A 66 8.35 -2.67 -8.55
CA ARG A 66 8.84 -1.34 -8.99
C ARG A 66 9.06 -1.27 -10.49
N LEU A 67 9.45 -2.39 -11.11
CA LEU A 67 9.71 -2.48 -12.55
C LEU A 67 8.47 -2.94 -13.34
N ARG A 68 7.39 -3.29 -12.65
CA ARG A 68 6.15 -3.79 -13.25
C ARG A 68 5.53 -2.70 -14.15
N GLY A 69 5.22 -3.05 -15.39
CA GLY A 69 4.67 -2.11 -16.38
C GLY A 69 5.72 -1.32 -17.17
N LEU A 70 7.00 -1.32 -16.79
CA LEU A 70 8.08 -0.76 -17.60
C LEU A 70 8.47 -1.72 -18.74
N ALA A 71 8.70 -1.17 -19.93
CA ALA A 71 9.24 -1.93 -21.05
C ALA A 71 10.67 -2.42 -20.74
N PRO A 72 11.12 -3.57 -21.28
CA PRO A 72 12.47 -4.09 -21.04
C PRO A 72 13.59 -3.08 -21.32
N GLU A 73 13.45 -2.27 -22.36
CA GLU A 73 14.40 -1.22 -22.75
C GLU A 73 14.49 -0.12 -21.69
N GLU A 74 13.36 0.24 -21.07
CA GLU A 74 13.32 1.26 -20.01
C GLU A 74 13.95 0.76 -18.71
N ARG A 75 13.84 -0.55 -18.42
CA ARG A 75 14.49 -1.16 -17.25
C ARG A 75 16.01 -1.17 -17.38
N LEU A 76 16.52 -1.27 -18.60
CA LEU A 76 17.96 -1.25 -18.89
C LEU A 76 18.51 0.18 -19.06
N LYS A 77 17.63 1.18 -19.15
CA LYS A 77 18.01 2.57 -19.34
C LYS A 77 18.78 3.09 -18.13
N GLY A 78 20.06 3.42 -18.33
CA GLY A 78 20.96 3.89 -17.27
C GLY A 78 21.87 2.81 -16.68
N LEU A 79 21.74 1.55 -17.12
CA LEU A 79 22.74 0.51 -16.86
C LEU A 79 23.84 0.57 -17.93
N ASP A 80 25.09 0.34 -17.50
CA ASP A 80 26.23 0.27 -18.41
C ASP A 80 26.13 -1.00 -19.29
N PRO A 81 26.19 -0.86 -20.64
CA PRO A 81 26.18 -2.00 -21.55
C PRO A 81 27.24 -3.06 -21.21
N ALA A 82 28.43 -2.64 -20.74
CA ALA A 82 29.51 -3.57 -20.38
C ALA A 82 29.12 -4.49 -19.19
N ILE A 83 28.34 -3.97 -18.24
CA ILE A 83 27.84 -4.75 -17.10
C ILE A 83 26.82 -5.78 -17.59
N ILE A 84 25.93 -5.38 -18.50
CA ILE A 84 24.92 -6.27 -19.09
C ILE A 84 25.60 -7.39 -19.89
N GLU A 85 26.58 -7.05 -20.72
CA GLU A 85 27.35 -8.03 -21.48
C GLU A 85 28.13 -8.99 -20.59
N ALA A 86 28.76 -8.49 -19.51
CA ALA A 86 29.45 -9.32 -18.53
C ALA A 86 28.48 -10.28 -17.83
N TRP A 87 27.28 -9.81 -17.47
CA TRP A 87 26.24 -10.63 -16.87
C TRP A 87 25.76 -11.73 -17.81
N LEU A 88 25.51 -11.41 -19.09
CA LEU A 88 25.12 -12.37 -20.13
C LEU A 88 26.19 -13.42 -20.40
N LYS A 89 27.48 -13.06 -20.31
CA LYS A 89 28.60 -14.03 -20.44
C LYS A 89 28.67 -15.00 -19.26
N GLN A 90 28.30 -14.55 -18.06
CA GLN A 90 28.26 -15.40 -16.87
C GLN A 90 27.01 -16.27 -16.80
N HIS A 91 25.89 -15.80 -17.37
CA HIS A 91 24.62 -16.50 -17.44
C HIS A 91 24.21 -16.71 -18.91
N PRO A 92 24.91 -17.60 -19.65
CA PRO A 92 24.51 -17.94 -21.00
C PRO A 92 23.07 -18.47 -20.95
N ARG A 93 22.24 -18.06 -21.91
CA ARG A 93 20.85 -18.51 -22.01
C ARG A 93 20.80 -20.04 -21.99
N HIS A 94 20.29 -20.61 -20.90
CA HIS A 94 19.76 -21.96 -20.91
C HIS A 94 18.37 -21.87 -21.51
N ASP A 95 18.31 -21.89 -22.84
CA ASP A 95 17.07 -22.09 -23.57
C ASP A 95 16.63 -23.56 -23.30
N HIS A 96 15.50 -23.73 -22.62
CA HIS A 96 14.77 -25.00 -22.50
C HIS A 96 13.50 -24.93 -23.35
#